data_AF-A0A858RKI2-F1
#
_entry.id   AF-A0A858RKI2-F1
#
_cell.length_a   1.000
_cell.length_b   1.000
_cell.length_c   1.000
_cell.angle_alpha   90.00
_cell.angle_beta   90.00
_cell.angle_gamma   90.00
#
_symmetry.space_group_name_H-M   'P 1'
#
loop_
_entity.id
_entity.type
_entity.pdbx_description
1 polymer ?
#
loop_
_entity_poly.entity_id
_entity_poly.type
_entity_poly.pdbx_seq_one_letter_code
_entity_poly.pdbx_strand_id
1 'polypeptide(L)'
;MKHALLFLALLATVLPLSAQQAQKPTAVEAAAETPAMRHAEEKEVIAASAALLATSVDLREDGTARTTHQIGRFSNRIEFKGLGIDGIMKAPVTEADRQKGISRRYIALIRCKAHRIWDGPMVEWSEWRESSYGFFPSSIVVEEINGTLSAHAKRLSNFSPGIDSTMAAAR
;
A
#
# COMPACT_ATOMS: atom_id res chain seq x y z
N MET A 1 -60.97 -28.41 -34.52
CA MET A 1 -60.27 -29.66 -34.89
C MET A 1 -58.91 -29.61 -34.21
N LYS A 2 -58.73 -30.30 -33.08
CA LYS A 2 -58.34 -31.71 -32.93
C LYS A 2 -56.80 -31.90 -32.93
N HIS A 3 -56.30 -32.22 -31.72
CA HIS A 3 -55.12 -33.05 -31.39
C HIS A 3 -53.73 -32.35 -31.48
N ALA A 4 -52.74 -32.60 -30.62
CA ALA A 4 -52.56 -33.66 -29.64
C ALA A 4 -51.61 -33.22 -28.50
N LEU A 5 -51.91 -33.69 -27.29
CA LEU A 5 -50.93 -33.94 -26.23
C LEU A 5 -49.82 -34.87 -26.76
N LEU A 6 -48.56 -34.61 -26.40
CA LEU A 6 -47.61 -35.69 -26.18
C LEU A 6 -46.76 -35.40 -24.95
N PHE A 7 -47.07 -36.14 -23.90
CA PHE A 7 -46.24 -36.41 -22.74
C PHE A 7 -44.96 -37.12 -23.19
N LEU A 8 -43.79 -36.67 -22.76
CA LEU A 8 -42.63 -37.57 -22.60
C LEU A 8 -41.89 -37.21 -21.31
N ALA A 9 -42.07 -38.09 -20.32
CA ALA A 9 -41.28 -38.13 -19.11
C ALA A 9 -39.87 -38.61 -19.43
N LEU A 10 -38.84 -37.95 -18.88
CA LEU A 10 -37.51 -38.55 -18.80
C LEU A 10 -37.00 -38.53 -17.36
N LEU A 11 -36.61 -39.72 -16.95
CA LEU A 11 -36.17 -40.22 -15.66
C LEU A 11 -35.20 -39.33 -14.87
N ALA A 12 -35.48 -39.25 -13.58
CA ALA A 12 -34.57 -38.87 -12.53
C ALA A 12 -33.45 -39.90 -12.35
N THR A 13 -32.19 -39.44 -12.31
CA THR A 13 -31.08 -40.12 -11.64
C THR A 13 -30.26 -39.07 -10.89
N VAL A 14 -30.77 -38.62 -9.75
CA VAL A 14 -29.99 -37.76 -8.84
C VAL A 14 -29.08 -38.69 -8.05
N LEU A 15 -27.78 -38.56 -8.33
CA LEU A 15 -26.69 -39.29 -7.67
C LEU A 15 -26.79 -39.15 -6.14
N PRO A 16 -26.43 -40.19 -5.37
CA PRO A 16 -26.33 -40.09 -3.93
C PRO A 16 -25.24 -39.06 -3.58
N LEU A 17 -25.66 -38.03 -2.86
CA LEU A 17 -24.80 -37.06 -2.20
C LEU A 17 -24.00 -37.82 -1.12
N SER A 18 -22.92 -38.47 -1.53
CA SER A 18 -21.93 -38.99 -0.60
C SER A 18 -21.43 -37.80 0.22
N ALA A 19 -21.82 -37.80 1.48
CA ALA A 19 -21.35 -36.91 2.51
C ALA A 19 -19.82 -36.96 2.52
N GLN A 20 -19.21 -36.00 1.82
CA GLN A 20 -17.81 -35.69 1.97
C GLN A 20 -17.69 -35.09 3.37
N GLN A 21 -17.45 -35.97 4.36
CA GLN A 21 -17.01 -35.57 5.68
C GLN A 21 -15.84 -34.62 5.46
N ALA A 22 -16.11 -33.33 5.67
CA ALA A 22 -15.09 -32.33 5.80
C ALA A 22 -14.25 -32.73 7.01
N GLN A 23 -13.17 -33.47 6.76
CA GLN A 23 -12.04 -33.55 7.66
C GLN A 23 -11.55 -32.12 7.82
N LYS A 24 -12.06 -31.46 8.87
CA LYS A 24 -11.53 -30.23 9.41
C LYS A 24 -10.06 -30.52 9.70
N PRO A 25 -9.09 -29.96 8.96
CA PRO A 25 -7.69 -30.12 9.33
C PRO A 25 -7.55 -29.39 10.65
N THR A 26 -7.42 -30.13 11.74
CA THR A 26 -6.94 -29.61 13.03
C THR A 26 -5.44 -29.36 12.90
N ALA A 27 -5.06 -28.49 11.95
CA ALA A 27 -3.80 -27.81 12.02
C ALA A 27 -4.04 -26.64 12.97
N VAL A 28 -3.77 -26.87 14.26
CA VAL A 28 -3.41 -25.77 15.15
C VAL A 28 -2.06 -25.29 14.64
N GLU A 29 -2.11 -24.48 13.59
CA GLU A 29 -1.01 -23.64 13.16
C GLU A 29 -0.75 -22.75 14.36
N ALA A 30 0.24 -23.12 15.16
CA ALA A 30 0.70 -22.31 16.26
C ALA A 30 0.95 -20.93 15.69
N ALA A 31 0.09 -19.97 16.06
CA ALA A 31 0.24 -18.58 15.67
C ALA A 31 1.63 -18.17 16.18
N ALA A 32 2.62 -18.15 15.29
CA ALA A 32 3.98 -17.81 15.63
C ALA A 32 3.93 -16.40 16.20
N GLU A 33 4.15 -16.29 17.51
CA GLU A 33 4.18 -15.01 18.20
C GLU A 33 5.16 -14.12 17.47
N THR A 34 4.64 -13.06 16.84
CA THR A 34 5.48 -12.13 16.08
C THR A 34 6.36 -11.43 17.11
N PRO A 35 7.70 -11.59 17.06
CA PRO A 35 8.56 -11.04 18.09
C PRO A 35 8.40 -9.51 18.14
N ALA A 36 8.22 -8.99 19.36
CA ALA A 36 8.03 -7.57 19.58
C ALA A 36 9.16 -6.74 18.95
N MET A 37 8.81 -5.62 18.32
CA MET A 37 9.79 -4.70 17.75
C MET A 37 10.57 -4.01 18.86
N ARG A 38 11.90 -3.98 18.73
CA ARG A 38 12.75 -3.21 19.65
C ARG A 38 12.71 -1.74 19.27
N HIS A 39 12.79 -0.83 20.24
CA HIS A 39 12.82 0.61 19.98
C HIS A 39 13.94 1.06 19.02
N ALA A 40 15.10 0.39 19.05
CA ALA A 40 16.18 0.66 18.10
C ALA A 40 15.77 0.32 16.65
N GLU A 41 15.05 -0.78 16.45
CA GLU A 41 14.56 -1.21 15.13
C GLU A 41 13.51 -0.24 14.60
N GLU A 42 12.63 0.27 15.47
CA GLU A 42 11.64 1.26 15.09
C GLU A 42 12.30 2.54 14.54
N LYS A 43 13.31 3.06 15.24
CA LYS A 43 14.07 4.24 14.80
C LYS A 43 14.77 4.02 13.46
N GLU A 44 15.36 2.84 13.26
CA GLU A 44 15.98 2.43 12.00
C GLU A 44 14.96 2.42 10.85
N VAL A 45 13.78 1.84 11.07
CA VAL A 45 12.72 1.74 10.06
C VAL A 45 12.12 3.11 9.74
N ILE A 46 11.91 3.97 10.74
CA ILE A 46 11.47 5.36 10.52
C ILE A 46 12.49 6.10 9.67
N ALA A 47 13.79 6.01 10.00
CA ALA A 47 14.84 6.70 9.25
C ALA A 47 14.92 6.22 7.79
N ALA A 48 14.91 4.91 7.55
CA ALA A 48 14.92 4.33 6.20
C ALA A 48 13.67 4.75 5.40
N SER A 49 12.51 4.75 6.05
CA SER A 49 11.24 5.14 5.44
C SER A 49 11.21 6.63 5.09
N ALA A 50 11.69 7.49 5.99
CA ALA A 50 11.79 8.93 5.76
C ALA A 50 12.75 9.26 4.62
N ALA A 51 13.91 8.58 4.57
CA ALA A 51 14.87 8.72 3.47
C ALA A 51 14.25 8.35 2.12
N LEU A 52 13.48 7.25 2.06
CA LEU A 52 12.75 6.88 0.84
C LEU A 52 11.68 7.91 0.47
N LEU A 53 10.87 8.39 1.42
CA LEU A 53 9.84 9.39 1.13
C LEU A 53 10.44 10.70 0.58
N ALA A 54 11.59 11.12 1.11
CA ALA A 54 12.29 12.32 0.66
C ALA A 54 12.74 12.26 -0.81
N THR A 55 12.85 11.06 -1.42
CA THR A 55 13.16 10.95 -2.86
C THR A 55 11.98 11.31 -3.76
N SER A 56 10.77 11.35 -3.21
CA SER A 56 9.52 11.47 -3.96
C SER A 56 8.62 12.59 -3.47
N VAL A 57 8.93 13.19 -2.32
CA VAL A 57 8.12 14.21 -1.67
C VAL A 57 9.03 15.29 -1.10
N ASP A 58 8.68 16.55 -1.36
CA ASP A 58 9.26 17.73 -0.73
C ASP A 58 8.57 17.97 0.63
N LEU A 59 9.28 17.72 1.72
CA LEU A 59 8.80 17.92 3.09
C LEU A 59 9.11 19.34 3.55
N ARG A 60 8.10 20.08 4.02
CA ARG A 60 8.23 21.51 4.36
C ARG A 60 8.13 21.75 5.86
N GLU A 61 8.73 22.86 6.31
CA GLU A 61 8.75 23.28 7.72
C GLU A 61 7.34 23.57 8.29
N ASP A 62 6.38 23.90 7.42
CA ASP A 62 4.98 24.16 7.79
C ASP A 62 4.17 22.86 8.10
N GLY A 63 4.83 21.69 8.09
CA GLY A 63 4.21 20.40 8.35
C GLY A 63 3.39 19.85 7.18
N THR A 64 3.51 20.46 6.00
CA THR A 64 2.95 19.93 4.77
C THR A 64 4.02 19.28 3.90
N ALA A 65 3.58 18.55 2.88
CA ALA A 65 4.47 17.88 1.94
C ALA A 65 3.95 18.03 0.52
N ARG A 66 4.82 18.12 -0.48
CA ARG A 66 4.43 18.27 -1.90
C ARG A 66 5.03 17.18 -2.76
N THR A 67 4.30 16.79 -3.79
CA THR A 67 4.80 15.85 -4.81
C THR A 67 4.14 16.11 -6.15
N THR A 68 4.76 15.63 -7.22
CA THR A 68 4.17 15.53 -8.54
C THR A 68 3.98 14.06 -8.89
N HIS A 69 2.74 13.65 -9.13
CA HIS A 69 2.41 12.32 -9.64
C HIS A 69 2.41 12.33 -11.16
N GLN A 70 3.25 11.49 -11.77
CA GLN A 70 3.34 11.29 -13.20
C GLN A 70 2.56 10.04 -13.62
N ILE A 71 1.65 10.19 -14.59
CA ILE A 71 0.88 9.10 -15.21
C ILE A 71 0.98 9.26 -16.73
N GLY A 72 1.91 8.53 -17.35
CA GLY A 72 2.18 8.68 -18.78
C GLY A 72 2.65 10.11 -19.09
N ARG A 73 1.86 10.86 -19.86
CA ARG A 73 2.13 12.28 -20.18
C ARG A 73 1.45 13.27 -19.24
N PHE A 74 0.62 12.79 -18.31
CA PHE A 74 -0.09 13.64 -17.36
C PHE A 74 0.72 13.79 -16.08
N SER A 75 0.72 15.00 -15.51
CA SER A 75 1.35 15.30 -14.23
C SER A 75 0.36 16.05 -13.33
N ASN A 76 0.12 15.51 -12.13
CA ASN A 76 -0.72 16.16 -11.13
C ASN A 76 0.14 16.56 -9.93
N ARG A 77 0.04 17.82 -9.50
CA ARG A 77 0.68 18.30 -8.27
C ARG A 77 -0.23 18.00 -7.10
N ILE A 78 0.34 17.47 -6.04
CA ILE A 78 -0.38 17.04 -4.85
C ILE A 78 0.30 17.67 -3.64
N GLU A 79 -0.51 18.09 -2.68
CA GLU A 79 -0.05 18.55 -1.38
C GLU A 79 -0.71 17.73 -0.28
N PHE A 80 0.07 17.36 0.73
CA PHE A 80 -0.36 16.60 1.89
C PHE A 80 -0.22 17.45 3.15
N LYS A 81 -1.14 17.27 4.10
CA LYS A 81 -1.01 17.76 5.47
C LYS A 81 -0.61 16.63 6.39
N GLY A 82 0.46 16.82 7.18
CA GLY A 82 0.91 15.84 8.18
C GLY A 82 1.20 14.47 7.59
N LEU A 83 1.90 14.42 6.45
CA LEU A 83 2.38 13.17 5.86
C LEU A 83 3.45 12.56 6.77
N GLY A 84 3.33 11.29 7.11
CA GLY A 84 4.31 10.60 7.95
C GLY A 84 4.04 9.10 8.10
N ILE A 85 4.85 8.48 8.96
CA ILE A 85 4.69 7.08 9.35
C ILE A 85 3.78 7.01 10.58
N ASP A 86 2.66 6.30 10.48
CA ASP A 86 1.63 6.19 11.53
C ASP A 86 1.72 4.89 12.34
N GLY A 87 2.46 3.91 11.83
CA GLY A 87 2.66 2.65 12.53
C GLY A 87 3.64 1.76 11.80
N ILE A 88 4.30 0.87 12.54
CA ILE A 88 5.27 -0.08 11.99
C ILE A 88 4.95 -1.45 12.54
N MET A 89 4.88 -2.44 11.66
CA MET A 89 4.71 -3.84 12.03
C MET A 89 5.86 -4.68 11.50
N LYS A 90 6.29 -5.65 12.30
CA LYS A 90 7.25 -6.67 11.87
C LYS A 90 6.50 -7.73 11.06
N ALA A 91 7.00 -8.02 9.87
CA ALA A 91 6.41 -9.02 8.99
C ALA A 91 7.24 -10.32 9.03
N PRO A 92 6.60 -11.49 8.85
CA PRO A 92 7.33 -12.76 8.79
C PRO A 92 8.27 -12.80 7.57
N VAL A 93 9.39 -13.48 7.77
CA VAL A 93 10.40 -13.76 6.74
C VAL A 93 10.38 -15.26 6.48
N THR A 94 10.06 -15.64 5.25
CA THR A 94 9.99 -17.05 4.82
C THR A 94 11.39 -17.63 4.60
N GLU A 95 11.49 -18.95 4.47
CA GLU A 95 12.79 -19.58 4.13
C GLU A 95 13.32 -19.12 2.77
N ALA A 96 12.44 -18.93 1.78
CA ALA A 96 12.82 -18.39 0.48
C ALA A 96 13.33 -16.93 0.56
N ASP A 97 12.79 -16.13 1.50
CA ASP A 97 13.31 -14.78 1.77
C ASP A 97 14.71 -14.84 2.39
N ARG A 98 14.94 -15.77 3.34
CA ARG A 98 16.27 -15.97 3.96
C ARG A 98 17.32 -16.39 2.95
N GLN A 99 16.96 -17.24 1.99
CA GLN A 99 17.84 -17.63 0.88
C GLN A 99 18.24 -16.44 0.00
N LYS A 100 17.45 -15.36 -0.02
CA LYS A 100 17.78 -14.08 -0.68
C LYS A 100 18.55 -13.11 0.21
N GLY A 101 18.95 -13.55 1.41
CA GLY A 101 19.68 -12.73 2.39
C GLY A 101 18.80 -11.82 3.24
N ILE A 102 17.47 -11.98 3.21
CA ILE A 102 16.55 -11.18 4.02
C ILE A 102 16.53 -11.73 5.45
N SER A 103 16.97 -10.94 6.42
CA SER A 103 16.99 -11.29 7.85
C SER A 103 15.81 -10.70 8.62
N ARG A 104 15.34 -9.51 8.23
CA ARG A 104 14.23 -8.79 8.87
C ARG A 104 13.35 -8.13 7.81
N ARG A 105 12.05 -8.07 8.06
CA ARG A 105 11.08 -7.34 7.23
C ARG A 105 10.12 -6.57 8.11
N TYR A 106 9.84 -5.34 7.70
CA TYR A 106 8.93 -4.42 8.37
C TYR A 106 7.99 -3.78 7.34
N ILE A 107 6.78 -3.47 7.77
CA ILE A 107 5.81 -2.70 7.00
C ILE A 107 5.54 -1.42 7.79
N ALA A 108 5.98 -0.29 7.26
CA ALA A 108 5.72 1.04 7.79
C ALA A 108 4.51 1.63 7.07
N LEU A 109 3.45 1.97 7.81
CA LEU A 109 2.22 2.53 7.27
C LEU A 109 2.39 4.04 7.07
N ILE A 110 2.11 4.50 5.85
CA ILE A 110 2.11 5.92 5.51
C ILE A 110 0.70 6.46 5.72
N ARG A 111 0.58 7.59 6.40
CA ARG A 111 -0.67 8.36 6.46
C ARG A 111 -0.44 9.85 6.28
N CYS A 112 -1.52 10.53 5.91
CA CYS A 112 -1.63 11.98 6.00
C CYS A 112 -2.98 12.34 6.61
N LYS A 113 -3.10 13.55 7.17
CA LYS A 113 -4.36 14.08 7.69
C LYS A 113 -5.32 14.47 6.57
N ALA A 114 -4.77 15.09 5.52
CA ALA A 114 -5.52 15.51 4.35
C ALA A 114 -4.62 15.61 3.13
N HIS A 115 -5.24 15.68 1.95
CA HIS A 115 -4.56 16.04 0.70
C HIS A 115 -5.38 17.03 -0.12
N ARG A 116 -4.71 17.69 -1.07
CA ARG A 116 -5.34 18.46 -2.15
C ARG A 116 -4.54 18.32 -3.44
N ILE A 117 -5.16 18.63 -4.56
CA ILE A 117 -4.58 18.47 -5.90
C ILE A 117 -4.65 19.81 -6.60
N TRP A 118 -3.62 20.13 -7.38
CA TRP A 118 -3.66 21.30 -8.26
C TRP A 118 -4.58 21.03 -9.44
N ASP A 119 -5.63 21.82 -9.57
CA ASP A 119 -6.52 21.83 -10.71
C ASP A 119 -5.88 22.70 -11.82
N GLY A 120 -5.31 22.04 -12.83
CA GLY A 120 -4.67 22.71 -13.96
C GLY A 120 -5.61 23.66 -14.71
N PRO A 121 -6.82 23.21 -15.11
CA PRO A 121 -7.83 24.06 -15.74
C PRO A 121 -8.26 25.28 -14.94
N MET A 122 -8.47 25.14 -13.62
CA MET A 122 -8.90 26.25 -12.77
C MET A 122 -7.73 27.09 -12.23
N VAL A 123 -6.49 26.63 -12.44
CA VAL A 123 -5.25 27.27 -11.97
C VAL A 123 -5.30 27.52 -10.45
N GLU A 124 -5.86 26.56 -9.72
CA GLU A 124 -6.04 26.66 -8.27
C GLU A 124 -5.85 25.31 -7.59
N TRP A 125 -5.65 25.37 -6.27
CA TRP A 125 -5.66 24.16 -5.46
C TRP A 125 -7.10 23.76 -5.15
N SER A 126 -7.41 22.47 -5.26
CA SER A 126 -8.66 21.94 -4.74
C SER A 126 -8.79 22.18 -3.23
N GLU A 127 -10.03 22.12 -2.74
CA GLU A 127 -10.30 22.00 -1.32
C GLU A 127 -9.53 20.83 -0.69
N TRP A 128 -9.21 20.96 0.59
CA TRP A 128 -8.60 19.90 1.37
C TRP A 128 -9.59 18.74 1.55
N ARG A 129 -9.11 17.53 1.34
CA ARG A 129 -9.88 16.28 1.57
C ARG A 129 -9.22 15.50 2.69
N GLU A 130 -9.98 15.16 3.72
CA GLU A 130 -9.52 14.39 4.89
C GLU A 130 -9.36 12.89 4.57
N SER A 131 -8.46 12.60 3.65
CA SER A 131 -8.11 11.25 3.23
C SER A 131 -6.73 11.21 2.61
N SER A 132 -6.20 10.01 2.39
CA SER A 132 -4.99 9.82 1.60
C SER A 132 -5.29 9.95 0.10
N TYR A 133 -4.31 10.44 -0.67
CA TYR A 133 -4.41 10.43 -2.13
C TYR A 133 -4.35 8.98 -2.63
N GLY A 134 -5.41 8.51 -3.28
CA GLY A 134 -5.60 7.07 -3.57
C GLY A 134 -4.54 6.41 -4.47
N PHE A 135 -3.68 7.18 -5.14
CA PHE A 135 -2.55 6.65 -5.89
C PHE A 135 -1.22 6.68 -5.14
N PHE A 136 -1.13 7.42 -4.03
CA PHE A 136 0.05 7.45 -3.19
C PHE A 136 0.15 6.13 -2.41
N PRO A 137 1.36 5.57 -2.21
CA PRO A 137 1.51 4.34 -1.45
C PRO A 137 1.01 4.50 -0.01
N SER A 138 0.31 3.50 0.51
CA SER A 138 -0.14 3.46 1.91
C SER A 138 0.87 2.79 2.84
N SER A 139 1.93 2.19 2.30
CA SER A 139 2.98 1.56 3.10
C SER A 139 4.33 1.51 2.38
N ILE A 140 5.38 1.40 3.19
CA ILE A 140 6.77 1.14 2.80
C ILE A 140 7.15 -0.20 3.39
N VAL A 141 7.74 -1.07 2.56
CA VAL A 141 8.38 -2.30 3.01
C VAL A 141 9.84 -1.98 3.26
N VAL A 142 10.31 -2.28 4.48
CA VAL A 142 11.71 -2.13 4.88
C VAL A 142 12.27 -3.51 5.19
N GLU A 143 13.33 -3.89 4.50
CA GLU A 143 13.98 -5.19 4.62
C GLU A 143 15.44 -5.01 4.99
N GLU A 144 15.94 -5.83 5.91
CA GLU A 144 17.38 -5.99 6.09
C GLU A 144 17.86 -7.10 5.17
N ILE A 145 18.73 -6.76 4.23
CA ILE A 145 19.30 -7.67 3.23
C ILE A 145 20.81 -7.68 3.43
N ASN A 146 21.38 -8.83 3.80
CA ASN A 146 22.82 -8.97 4.08
C ASN A 146 23.37 -7.90 5.04
N GLY A 147 22.60 -7.56 6.09
CA GLY A 147 22.96 -6.56 7.10
C GLY A 147 22.75 -5.10 6.70
N THR A 148 22.17 -4.81 5.53
CA THR A 148 21.84 -3.45 5.08
C THR A 148 20.32 -3.26 4.99
N LEU A 149 19.79 -2.18 5.54
CA LEU A 149 18.37 -1.84 5.40
C LEU A 149 18.09 -1.24 4.02
N SER A 150 17.08 -1.79 3.35
CA SER A 150 16.55 -1.34 2.07
C SER A 150 15.05 -1.06 2.21
N ALA A 151 14.61 0.11 1.74
CA ALA A 151 13.22 0.52 1.79
C ALA A 151 12.65 0.64 0.38
N HIS A 152 11.43 0.16 0.17
CA HIS A 152 10.75 0.30 -1.11
C HIS A 152 9.22 0.40 -0.93
N ALA A 153 8.56 1.07 -1.88
CA ALA A 153 7.11 1.21 -1.89
C ALA A 153 6.57 1.09 -3.32
N LYS A 154 5.42 0.44 -3.45
CA LYS A 154 4.78 0.21 -4.76
C LYS A 154 4.43 1.54 -5.41
N ARG A 155 4.85 1.76 -6.65
CA ARG A 155 4.56 2.96 -7.48
C ARG A 155 5.15 4.28 -6.96
N LEU A 156 6.00 4.27 -5.93
CA LEU A 156 6.61 5.50 -5.43
C LEU A 156 7.47 6.19 -6.50
N SER A 157 8.04 5.43 -7.43
CA SER A 157 8.76 5.92 -8.61
C SER A 157 7.95 6.83 -9.54
N ASN A 158 6.61 6.81 -9.45
CA ASN A 158 5.74 7.70 -10.22
C ASN A 158 5.61 9.09 -9.57
N PHE A 159 6.22 9.28 -8.41
CA PHE A 159 6.17 10.49 -7.62
C PHE A 159 7.55 11.11 -7.54
N SER A 160 7.60 12.42 -7.75
CA SER A 160 8.81 13.22 -7.57
C SER A 160 8.51 14.40 -6.66
N PRO A 161 9.50 14.95 -5.93
CA PRO A 161 9.31 16.13 -5.09
C PRO A 161 8.83 17.37 -5.87
N GLY A 162 8.79 17.30 -7.21
CA GLY A 162 8.39 18.40 -8.08
C GLY A 162 9.57 19.29 -8.46
N ILE A 163 9.34 20.16 -9.44
CA ILE A 163 10.32 21.14 -9.95
C ILE A 163 9.84 22.52 -9.49
N ASP A 164 9.73 22.76 -8.20
CA ASP A 164 9.24 24.04 -7.65
C ASP A 164 10.38 25.08 -7.50
N SER A 165 11.33 25.15 -8.45
CA SER A 165 12.24 26.30 -8.53
C SER A 165 11.58 27.54 -9.15
N THR A 166 10.40 27.43 -9.76
CA THR A 166 9.73 28.53 -10.45
C THR A 166 8.63 29.24 -9.64
N MET A 167 8.31 28.78 -8.44
CA MET A 167 7.22 29.36 -7.60
C MET A 167 7.73 30.14 -6.38
N ALA A 168 9.04 30.26 -6.18
CA ALA A 168 9.61 31.16 -5.17
C ALA A 168 9.37 32.67 -5.47
N ALA A 169 8.85 33.01 -6.65
CA ALA A 169 8.69 34.39 -7.11
C ALA A 169 7.26 34.96 -6.98
N ALA A 170 6.31 34.26 -6.34
CA ALA A 170 4.92 34.72 -6.20
C ALA A 170 4.50 34.95 -4.74
N ARG A 171 5.37 35.58 -3.94
CA ARG A 171 5.01 36.21 -2.67
C ARG A 171 5.37 37.69 -2.71
#